data_AF-A0A7S2C9C0-F1
#
_entry.id   AF-A0A7S2C9C0-F1
#
_cell.length_a   1.000
_cell.length_b   1.000
_cell.length_c   1.000
_cell.angle_alpha   90.00
_cell.angle_beta   90.00
_cell.angle_gamma   90.00
#
_symmetry.space_group_name_H-M   'P 1'
#
loop_
_entity.id
_entity.type
_entity.pdbx_description
1 polymer ?
#
loop_
_entity_poly.entity_id
_entity_poly.type
_entity_poly.pdbx_seq_one_letter_code
_entity_poly.pdbx_strand_id
1 'polypeptide(L)'
;MKGDYHRYLAEFQHTDDRKKSSNDALEAYKSAQTIASQELPPTHPIRLGLALNFSVFYYEIMSSPDRACHLAKQAFDDAIAELDTLSEESYKDSTLIMQLLRDNLTLWTSDQDENPSGTGEDPQVEDL
;
A
#
# COMPACT_ATOMS: atom_id res chain seq x y z
N MET A 1 -3.04 9.75 6.17
CA MET A 1 -2.50 10.20 7.47
C MET A 1 -2.88 9.30 8.64
N LYS A 2 -4.16 9.13 9.03
CA LYS A 2 -4.52 8.27 10.19
C LYS A 2 -3.89 6.87 10.10
N GLY A 3 -3.98 6.23 8.93
CA GLY A 3 -3.36 4.92 8.67
C GLY A 3 -1.84 4.91 8.92
N ASP A 4 -1.14 5.95 8.46
CA ASP A 4 0.32 6.06 8.62
C ASP A 4 0.73 6.15 10.09
N TYR A 5 0.01 6.94 10.89
CA TYR A 5 0.30 7.03 12.33
C TYR A 5 0.08 5.70 13.05
N HIS A 6 -1.00 4.98 12.75
CA HIS A 6 -1.22 3.65 13.33
C HIS A 6 -0.20 2.62 12.83
N ARG A 7 0.24 2.72 11.56
CA ARG A 7 1.34 1.91 11.04
C ARG A 7 2.63 2.14 11.83
N TYR A 8 3.02 3.40 12.05
CA TYR A 8 4.20 3.72 12.86
C TYR A 8 4.10 3.19 14.29
N LEU A 9 2.90 3.23 14.90
CA LEU A 9 2.66 2.59 16.20
C LEU A 9 2.89 1.07 16.15
N ALA A 10 2.39 0.41 15.11
CA ALA A 10 2.51 -1.03 14.93
C ALA A 10 3.95 -1.52 14.70
N GLU A 11 4.85 -0.65 14.21
CA GLU A 11 6.26 -0.99 13.94
C GLU A 11 7.04 -1.35 15.22
N PHE A 12 6.76 -0.69 16.35
CA PHE A 12 7.48 -0.89 17.60
C PHE A 12 6.65 -1.54 18.72
N GLN A 13 5.32 -1.57 18.57
CA GLN A 13 4.45 -2.25 19.53
C GLN A 13 4.58 -3.77 19.42
N HIS A 14 4.13 -4.47 20.46
CA HIS A 14 4.21 -5.92 20.56
C HIS A 14 2.85 -6.51 20.89
N THR A 15 2.64 -7.77 20.49
CA THR A 15 1.47 -8.58 20.88
C THR A 15 0.14 -7.86 20.61
N ASP A 16 -0.67 -7.62 21.64
CA ASP A 16 -2.03 -7.09 21.51
C ASP A 16 -2.07 -5.65 21.02
N ASP A 17 -1.14 -4.80 21.47
CA ASP A 17 -1.06 -3.40 21.03
C ASP A 17 -0.70 -3.31 19.55
N ARG A 18 0.24 -4.15 19.09
CA ARG A 18 0.58 -4.25 17.66
C ARG A 18 -0.64 -4.67 16.84
N LYS A 19 -1.38 -5.69 17.30
CA LYS A 19 -2.58 -6.19 16.60
C LYS A 19 -3.64 -5.10 16.49
N LYS A 20 -3.90 -4.37 17.59
CA LYS A 20 -4.85 -3.26 17.61
C LYS A 20 -4.44 -2.15 16.63
N SER A 21 -3.20 -1.68 16.71
CA SER A 21 -2.72 -0.63 15.80
C SER A 21 -2.70 -1.06 14.35
N SER A 22 -2.39 -2.33 14.06
CA SER A 22 -2.45 -2.88 12.70
C SER A 22 -3.88 -2.87 12.15
N ASN A 23 -4.86 -3.26 12.98
CA ASN A 23 -6.27 -3.22 12.59
C ASN A 23 -6.77 -1.79 12.36
N ASP A 24 -6.44 -0.86 13.26
CA ASP A 24 -6.80 0.55 13.13
C ASP A 24 -6.16 1.18 11.87
N ALA A 25 -4.92 0.81 11.55
CA ALA A 25 -4.24 1.23 10.32
C ALA A 25 -4.96 0.69 9.07
N LEU A 26 -5.28 -0.61 9.07
CA LEU A 26 -5.97 -1.27 7.97
C LEU A 26 -7.33 -0.63 7.68
N GLU A 27 -8.13 -0.36 8.71
CA GLU A 27 -9.42 0.30 8.56
C GLU A 27 -9.27 1.72 7.99
N ALA A 28 -8.32 2.49 8.52
CA ALA A 28 -8.06 3.85 8.04
C ALA A 28 -7.59 3.88 6.58
N TYR A 29 -6.71 2.95 6.18
CA TYR A 29 -6.26 2.84 4.79
C TYR A 29 -7.39 2.40 3.84
N LYS A 30 -8.20 1.40 4.21
CA LYS A 30 -9.36 0.96 3.41
C LYS A 30 -10.38 2.08 3.21
N SER A 31 -10.69 2.82 4.27
CA SER A 31 -11.58 3.97 4.21
C SER A 31 -11.05 5.04 3.26
N ALA A 32 -9.78 5.41 3.39
CA ALA A 32 -9.13 6.37 2.50
C ALA A 32 -9.10 5.87 1.04
N GLN A 33 -8.84 4.58 0.82
CA GLN A 33 -8.77 4.00 -0.53
C GLN A 33 -10.13 4.03 -1.22
N THR A 34 -11.21 3.76 -0.48
CA THR A 34 -12.57 3.83 -1.00
C THR A 34 -12.89 5.24 -1.49
N ILE A 35 -12.60 6.27 -0.68
CA ILE A 35 -12.84 7.67 -1.03
C ILE A 35 -11.94 8.09 -2.21
N ALA A 36 -10.64 7.81 -2.13
CA ALA A 36 -9.70 8.19 -3.19
C ALA A 36 -10.04 7.55 -4.54
N SER A 37 -10.57 6.32 -4.55
CA SER A 37 -10.96 5.64 -5.79
C SER A 37 -12.19 6.26 -6.46
N GLN A 38 -13.04 6.96 -5.69
CA GLN A 38 -14.24 7.62 -6.18
C GLN A 38 -13.99 9.08 -6.58
N GLU A 39 -13.15 9.78 -5.82
CA GLU A 39 -13.01 11.24 -5.91
C GLU A 39 -11.75 11.70 -6.66
N LEU A 40 -10.74 10.84 -6.80
CA LEU A 40 -9.44 11.23 -7.35
C LEU A 40 -9.07 10.33 -8.55
N PRO A 41 -8.52 10.90 -9.64
CA PRO A 41 -8.02 10.09 -10.75
C PRO A 41 -6.85 9.20 -10.30
N PRO A 42 -6.59 8.06 -10.97
CA PRO A 42 -5.50 7.15 -10.63
C PRO A 42 -4.12 7.81 -10.58
N THR A 43 -3.93 8.85 -11.38
CA THR A 43 -2.70 9.65 -11.46
C THR A 43 -2.54 10.68 -10.35
N HIS A 44 -3.55 10.91 -9.51
CA HIS A 44 -3.49 11.96 -8.49
C HIS A 44 -2.43 11.63 -7.42
N PRO A 45 -1.51 12.56 -7.06
CA PRO A 45 -0.43 12.30 -6.10
C PRO A 45 -0.91 11.74 -4.76
N ILE A 46 -2.03 12.24 -4.23
CA ILE A 46 -2.61 11.75 -2.97
C ILE A 46 -3.08 10.29 -3.08
N ARG A 47 -3.70 9.89 -4.20
CA ARG A 47 -4.18 8.51 -4.41
C ARG A 47 -3.00 7.57 -4.61
N LEU A 48 -2.00 7.98 -5.38
CA LEU A 48 -0.75 7.25 -5.56
C LEU A 48 0.01 7.08 -4.23
N GLY A 49 0.17 8.16 -3.46
CA GLY A 49 0.86 8.13 -2.17
C GLY A 49 0.14 7.26 -1.14
N LEU A 50 -1.19 7.25 -1.18
CA LEU A 50 -1.99 6.32 -0.39
C LEU A 50 -1.73 4.86 -0.78
N ALA A 51 -1.72 4.53 -2.08
CA ALA A 51 -1.43 3.18 -2.55
C ALA A 51 0.00 2.74 -2.18
N LEU A 52 0.98 3.64 -2.32
CA LEU A 52 2.36 3.41 -1.91
C LEU A 52 2.43 3.04 -0.42
N ASN A 53 1.92 3.90 0.46
CA ASN A 53 2.00 3.66 1.90
C ASN A 53 1.20 2.42 2.33
N PHE A 54 0.06 2.16 1.69
CA PHE A 54 -0.76 1.00 2.02
C PHE A 54 -0.12 -0.30 1.53
N SER A 55 0.60 -0.28 0.40
CA SER A 55 1.39 -1.44 -0.05
C SER A 55 2.52 -1.75 0.92
N VAL A 56 3.25 -0.73 1.39
CA VAL A 56 4.29 -0.87 2.43
C VAL A 56 3.70 -1.43 3.72
N PHE A 57 2.53 -0.95 4.15
CA PHE A 57 1.81 -1.51 5.30
C PHE A 57 1.54 -3.02 5.14
N TYR A 58 1.05 -3.46 3.98
CA TYR A 58 0.83 -4.87 3.73
C TYR A 58 2.12 -5.69 3.77
N TYR A 59 3.23 -5.13 3.28
CA TYR A 59 4.52 -5.80 3.27
C TYR A 59 5.11 -5.90 4.69
N GLU A 60 5.29 -4.76 5.36
CA GLU A 60 6.07 -4.67 6.60
C GLU A 60 5.27 -5.04 7.85
N ILE A 61 3.99 -4.65 7.92
CA ILE A 61 3.18 -4.84 9.13
C ILE A 61 2.37 -6.12 9.08
N MET A 62 1.70 -6.37 7.95
CA MET A 62 0.82 -7.53 7.75
C MET A 62 1.54 -8.76 7.21
N SER A 63 2.85 -8.65 6.90
CA SER A 63 3.66 -9.74 6.34
C SER A 63 2.98 -10.44 5.16
N SER A 64 2.32 -9.66 4.31
CA SER A 64 1.50 -10.12 3.19
C SER A 64 2.07 -9.58 1.87
N PRO A 65 3.23 -10.10 1.42
CA PRO A 65 3.93 -9.57 0.25
C PRO A 65 3.12 -9.66 -1.03
N ASP A 66 2.30 -10.70 -1.21
CA ASP A 66 1.45 -10.84 -2.39
C ASP A 66 0.40 -9.73 -2.49
N ARG A 67 -0.23 -9.39 -1.35
CA ARG A 67 -1.20 -8.27 -1.30
C ARG A 67 -0.52 -6.93 -1.51
N ALA A 68 0.69 -6.75 -0.96
CA ALA A 68 1.48 -5.54 -1.16
C ALA A 68 1.83 -5.34 -2.65
N CYS A 69 2.37 -6.38 -3.30
CA CYS A 69 2.75 -6.35 -4.70
C CYS A 69 1.53 -6.15 -5.60
N HIS A 70 0.42 -6.85 -5.33
CA HIS A 70 -0.81 -6.67 -6.10
C HIS A 70 -1.31 -5.22 -6.05
N LEU A 71 -1.38 -4.64 -4.85
CA LEU A 71 -1.84 -3.26 -4.67
C LEU A 71 -0.93 -2.24 -5.35
N ALA A 72 0.40 -2.38 -5.16
CA ALA A 72 1.37 -1.47 -5.77
C ALA A 72 1.36 -1.58 -7.31
N LYS A 73 1.29 -2.80 -7.84
CA LYS A 73 1.23 -3.04 -9.29
C LYS A 73 -0.05 -2.48 -9.90
N GLN A 74 -1.20 -2.73 -9.27
CA GLN A 74 -2.47 -2.19 -9.76
C GLN A 74 -2.43 -0.65 -9.81
N ALA A 75 -1.99 0.01 -8.73
CA ALA A 75 -1.91 1.47 -8.70
C ALA A 75 -0.94 2.03 -9.75
N PHE A 76 0.18 1.35 -10.00
CA PHE A 76 1.13 1.72 -11.05
C PHE A 76 0.51 1.56 -12.45
N ASP A 77 -0.10 0.41 -12.74
CA ASP A 77 -0.72 0.11 -14.04
C ASP A 77 -1.88 1.07 -14.35
N ASP A 78 -2.76 1.31 -13.36
CA ASP A 78 -3.88 2.25 -13.49
C ASP A 78 -3.39 3.68 -13.79
N ALA A 79 -2.31 4.11 -13.13
CA ALA A 79 -1.73 5.43 -13.38
C ALA A 79 -1.01 5.53 -14.73
N ILE A 80 -0.36 4.47 -15.20
CA ILE A 80 0.23 4.42 -16.55
C ILE A 80 -0.85 4.53 -17.62
N ALA A 81 -1.99 3.86 -17.44
CA ALA A 81 -3.10 3.88 -18.38
C ALA A 81 -3.72 5.29 -18.57
N GLU A 82 -3.61 6.14 -17.54
CA GLU A 82 -4.17 7.50 -17.55
C GLU A 82 -3.10 8.59 -17.45
N LEU A 83 -1.83 8.29 -17.71
CA LEU A 83 -0.71 9.23 -17.51
C LEU A 83 -0.86 10.52 -18.33
N ASP A 84 -1.52 10.46 -19.49
CA ASP A 84 -1.79 11.60 -20.37
C ASP A 84 -2.78 12.62 -19.77
N THR A 85 -3.52 12.24 -18.71
CA THR A 85 -4.51 13.11 -18.05
C THR A 85 -3.91 14.03 -16.97
N LEU A 86 -2.61 13.90 -16.73
CA LEU A 86 -1.94 14.41 -15.54
C LEU A 86 -1.54 15.88 -15.74
N SER A 87 -1.89 16.74 -14.77
CA SER A 87 -1.58 18.17 -14.84
C SER A 87 -0.08 18.44 -14.64
N GLU A 88 0.45 19.50 -15.28
CA GLU A 88 1.87 19.89 -15.12
C GLU A 88 2.25 20.14 -13.65
N GLU A 89 1.33 20.69 -12.85
CA GLU A 89 1.55 20.97 -11.43
C GLU A 89 1.80 19.70 -10.61
N SER A 90 1.07 18.61 -10.92
CA SER A 90 1.16 17.34 -10.19
C SER A 90 2.10 16.32 -10.84
N TYR A 91 2.64 16.61 -12.03
CA TYR A 91 3.43 15.68 -12.83
C TYR A 91 4.69 15.19 -12.10
N LYS A 92 5.43 16.09 -11.48
CA LYS A 92 6.67 15.74 -10.76
C LYS A 92 6.39 14.83 -9.56
N ASP A 93 5.36 15.16 -8.78
CA ASP A 93 5.03 14.39 -7.58
C ASP A 93 4.48 13.01 -7.95
N SER A 94 3.61 12.94 -8.94
CA SER A 94 3.01 11.67 -9.38
C SER A 94 4.06 10.74 -9.97
N THR A 95 4.94 11.26 -10.86
CA THR A 95 6.02 10.46 -11.45
C THR A 95 7.03 9.98 -10.42
N LEU A 96 7.33 10.80 -9.40
CA LEU A 96 8.17 10.38 -8.28
C LEU A 96 7.53 9.23 -7.49
N ILE A 97 6.23 9.31 -7.17
CA ILE A 97 5.55 8.25 -6.42
C ILE A 97 5.44 6.97 -7.25
N MET A 98 5.14 7.07 -8.56
CA MET A 98 5.13 5.92 -9.46
C MET A 98 6.51 5.25 -9.54
N GLN A 99 7.59 6.04 -9.54
CA GLN A 99 8.94 5.53 -9.47
C GLN A 99 9.18 4.73 -8.18
N LEU A 100 8.74 5.25 -7.03
CA LEU A 100 8.85 4.55 -5.75
C LEU A 100 8.03 3.25 -5.72
N LEU A 101 6.83 3.25 -6.29
CA LEU A 101 6.02 2.03 -6.43
C LEU A 101 6.76 0.96 -7.25
N ARG A 102 7.38 1.35 -8.37
CA ARG A 102 8.18 0.44 -9.21
C ARG A 102 9.40 -0.09 -8.47
N ASP A 103 10.08 0.76 -7.72
CA ASP A 103 11.29 0.39 -6.99
C ASP A 103 10.96 -0.61 -5.87
N ASN A 104 9.86 -0.39 -5.14
CA ASN A 104 9.34 -1.33 -4.16
C ASN A 104 8.96 -2.68 -4.79
N LEU A 105 8.25 -2.68 -5.92
CA LEU A 105 7.90 -3.92 -6.63
C LEU A 105 9.13 -4.71 -7.04
N THR A 106 10.17 -4.02 -7.53
CA THR A 106 11.43 -4.65 -7.92
C THR A 106 12.10 -5.30 -6.71
N LEU A 107 12.17 -4.59 -5.58
CA LEU A 107 12.74 -5.11 -4.34
C LEU A 107 11.98 -6.34 -3.82
N TRP A 108 10.65 -6.27 -3.75
CA TRP A 108 9.84 -7.34 -3.16
C TRP A 108 9.76 -8.59 -4.03
N THR A 109 9.83 -8.44 -5.35
CA THR A 109 9.87 -9.59 -6.27
C THR A 109 11.23 -10.27 -6.27
N SER A 110 12.34 -9.54 -6.12
CA SER A 110 13.65 -10.17 -5.90
C SER A 110 13.73 -10.92 -4.56
N ASP A 111 13.15 -10.38 -3.49
CA ASP A 111 13.12 -11.05 -2.17
C ASP A 111 12.35 -12.40 -2.24
N GLN A 112 11.26 -12.46 -3.02
CA GLN A 112 10.47 -13.69 -3.21
C GLN A 112 11.23 -14.76 -4.01
N ASP A 113 12.01 -14.35 -5.03
CA ASP A 113 12.82 -15.27 -5.83
C ASP A 113 13.99 -15.87 -5.00
N GLU A 114 14.51 -15.12 -4.03
CA GLU A 114 15.58 -15.58 -3.13
C GLU A 114 15.06 -16.41 -1.93
N ASN A 115 13.80 -16.24 -1.52
CA ASN A 115 13.17 -16.94 -0.39
C ASN A 115 11.76 -17.48 -0.73
N PRO A 116 11.63 -18.62 -1.44
CA PRO A 116 10.33 -19.19 -1.83
C PRO A 116 9.51 -19.79 -0.66
N SER A 117 9.95 -19.65 0.60
CA SER A 117 9.27 -20.19 1.79
C SER A 117 8.40 -19.15 2.49
N GLY A 118 7.29 -18.76 1.85
CA GLY A 118 6.20 -18.02 2.50
C GLY A 118 5.08 -18.98 2.90
N THR A 119 5.10 -19.52 4.12
CA THR A 119 3.93 -20.19 4.69
C THR A 119 2.85 -19.15 4.97
N GLY A 120 1.88 -19.06 4.07
CA GLY A 120 0.65 -18.30 4.28
C GLY A 120 -0.15 -18.90 5.42
N GLU A 121 -0.08 -18.29 6.60
CA GLU A 121 -1.14 -18.35 7.58
C GLU A 121 -1.94 -17.05 7.48
N ASP A 122 -2.99 -17.10 6.64
CA ASP A 122 -4.02 -16.08 6.55
C ASP A 122 -4.80 -16.11 7.88
N PRO A 123 -4.83 -15.04 8.70
CA PRO A 123 -5.75 -14.99 9.82
C PRO A 123 -7.16 -14.83 9.24
N GLN A 124 -7.91 -15.93 9.23
CA GLN A 124 -9.34 -15.93 8.98
C GLN A 124 -10.00 -14.94 9.94
N VAL A 125 -10.41 -13.79 9.41
CA VAL A 125 -11.40 -12.93 10.04
C VAL A 125 -12.74 -13.57 9.74
N GLU A 126 -13.22 -14.40 10.68
CA GLU A 126 -14.60 -14.86 10.71
C GLU A 126 -15.51 -13.67 10.98
N ASP A 127 -16.35 -13.32 10.00
CA ASP A 127 -17.48 -12.44 10.16
C ASP A 127 -18.50 -13.08 11.13
N LEU A 128 -18.75 -12.41 12.26
CA LEU A 128 -19.93 -12.57 13.11
C LEU A 128 -20.58 -11.20 13.33
#